data_AF-A0A182EJW3-F1
#
_entry.id   AF-A0A182EJW3-F1
#
_cell.length_a   1.000
_cell.length_b   1.000
_cell.length_c   1.000
_cell.angle_alpha   90.00
_cell.angle_beta   90.00
_cell.angle_gamma   90.00
#
_symmetry.space_group_name_H-M   'P 1'
#
loop_
_entity.id
_entity.type
_entity.pdbx_description
1 polymer ?
#
loop_
_entity_poly.entity_id
_entity_poly.type
_entity_poly.pdbx_seq_one_letter_code
_entity_poly.pdbx_strand_id
1 'polypeptide(L)' 'NMAGQTVQEAKTKIMRAAEALLGGYFNVICAYGDFSYVTTTSIYCLQSLDNINCYAFLTGNSRPRLE' A
#
# COMPACT_ATOMS: atom_id res chain seq x y z
N ASN A 1 5.34 3.15 -11.70
CA ASN A 1 4.35 3.26 -12.81
C ASN A 1 3.39 2.09 -12.74
N MET A 2 2.08 2.35 -12.62
CA MET A 2 1.01 1.34 -12.42
C MET A 2 0.34 0.87 -13.73
N ALA A 3 0.76 1.39 -14.89
CA ALA A 3 0.05 1.29 -16.18
C ALA A 3 0.18 -0.06 -16.94
N GLY A 4 0.35 -1.20 -16.26
CA GLY A 4 0.51 -2.49 -16.96
C GLY A 4 0.52 -3.73 -16.09
N GLN A 5 -0.10 -3.66 -14.90
CA GLN A 5 -0.03 -4.71 -13.89
C GLN A 5 -1.42 -5.02 -13.38
N THR A 6 -1.69 -6.31 -13.15
CA THR A 6 -2.92 -6.70 -12.47
C THR A 6 -3.01 -6.02 -11.10
N VAL A 7 -4.22 -5.76 -10.58
CA VAL A 7 -4.44 -5.20 -9.23
C VAL A 7 -3.61 -5.95 -8.17
N GLN A 8 -3.41 -7.25 -8.37
CA GLN A 8 -2.61 -8.12 -7.52
C GLN A 8 -1.09 -7.85 -7.58
N GLU A 9 -0.56 -7.56 -8.76
CA GLU A 9 0.84 -7.16 -8.91
C GLU A 9 1.05 -5.75 -8.36
N ALA A 10 0.12 -4.84 -8.63
CA ALA A 10 0.19 -3.46 -8.16
C ALA A 10 0.29 -3.38 -6.62
N LYS A 11 -0.63 -4.06 -5.90
CA LYS A 11 -0.59 -4.10 -4.42
C LYS A 11 0.74 -4.64 -3.88
N THR A 12 1.29 -5.66 -4.54
CA THR A 12 2.54 -6.30 -4.12
C THR A 12 3.73 -5.37 -4.33
N LYS A 13 3.80 -4.68 -5.48
CA LYS A 13 4.89 -3.73 -5.76
C LYS A 13 4.84 -2.50 -4.86
N ILE A 14 3.64 -1.96 -4.61
CA ILE A 14 3.45 -0.84 -3.69
C ILE A 14 3.90 -1.22 -2.28
N MET A 15 3.48 -2.40 -1.79
CA MET A 15 3.90 -2.91 -0.48
C MET A 15 5.42 -2.98 -0.37
N ARG A 16 6.08 -3.66 -1.31
CA ARG A 16 7.55 -3.83 -1.29
C ARG A 16 8.28 -2.49 -1.36
N ALA A 17 7.82 -1.57 -2.20
CA ALA A 17 8.41 -0.24 -2.31
C ALA A 17 8.26 0.56 -1.00
N ALA A 18 7.07 0.53 -0.38
CA ALA A 18 6.84 1.19 0.91
C ALA A 18 7.71 0.60 2.03
N GLU A 19 7.77 -0.74 2.13
CA GLU A 19 8.64 -1.41 3.11
C GLU A 19 10.13 -1.04 2.92
N ALA A 20 10.59 -0.96 1.66
CA ALA A 20 11.99 -0.64 1.35
C ALA A 20 12.36 0.83 1.62
N LEU A 21 11.45 1.76 1.33
CA LEU A 21 11.71 3.20 1.45
C LEU A 21 11.43 3.75 2.84
N LEU A 22 10.39 3.26 3.50
CA LEU A 22 9.88 3.82 4.76
C LEU A 22 10.18 2.92 5.96
N GLY A 23 10.52 1.65 5.73
CA GLY A 23 10.66 0.65 6.78
C GLY A 23 9.32 0.23 7.39
N GLY A 24 9.33 -0.80 8.22
CA GLY A 24 8.11 -1.37 8.81
C GLY A 24 7.34 -2.29 7.86
N TYR A 25 6.19 -2.77 8.31
CA TYR A 25 5.30 -3.63 7.51
C TYR A 25 4.13 -2.81 6.98
N PHE A 26 3.92 -2.85 5.67
CA PHE A 26 2.81 -2.16 5.01
C PHE A 26 1.77 -3.16 4.52
N ASN A 27 0.49 -2.78 4.64
CA ASN A 27 -0.60 -3.43 3.94
C ASN A 27 -1.07 -2.54 2.80
N VAL A 28 -1.51 -3.16 1.70
CA VAL A 28 -2.02 -2.44 0.53
C VAL A 28 -3.32 -3.08 0.05
N ILE A 29 -4.37 -2.26 -0.02
CA ILE A 29 -5.66 -2.60 -0.63
C ILE A 29 -5.67 -1.93 -2.00
N CYS A 30 -5.93 -2.67 -3.07
CA CYS A 30 -6.21 -2.10 -4.38
C CYS A 30 -7.52 -2.69 -4.90
N ALA A 31 -8.42 -1.84 -5.40
CA ALA A 31 -9.73 -2.25 -5.91
C ALA A 31 -10.12 -1.43 -7.14
N TYR A 32 -10.97 -2.01 -7.98
CA TYR A 32 -11.64 -1.26 -9.05
C TYR A 32 -12.82 -0.49 -8.48
N GLY A 33 -12.95 0.79 -8.83
CA GLY A 33 -13.97 1.67 -8.29
C GLY A 33 -13.78 1.96 -6.80
N ASP A 34 -14.86 2.34 -6.14
CA ASP A 34 -14.81 2.83 -4.76
C ASP A 34 -14.82 1.69 -3.72
N PHE A 35 -14.17 1.94 -2.59
CA PHE A 35 -14.26 1.10 -1.40
C PHE A 35 -14.19 1.97 -0.15
N SER A 36 -14.73 1.46 0.96
CA SER A 36 -14.66 2.11 2.28
C SER A 36 -13.91 1.21 3.25
N TYR A 37 -12.91 1.77 3.94
CA TYR A 37 -12.09 1.08 4.91
C TYR A 37 -11.58 2.06 5.97
N VAL A 38 -11.65 1.66 7.24
CA VAL A 38 -11.16 2.46 8.37
C VAL A 38 -10.00 1.73 9.02
N THR A 39 -8.89 2.44 9.24
CA THR A 39 -7.73 1.91 9.96
C THR A 39 -7.09 3.00 10.82
N THR A 40 -6.48 2.61 11.93
CA THR A 40 -5.63 3.49 12.73
C THR A 40 -4.19 3.26 12.32
N THR A 41 -3.55 4.29 11.77
CA THR A 41 -2.16 4.22 11.28
C THR A 41 -1.49 5.57 11.39
N SER A 42 -0.17 5.59 11.53
CA SER A 42 0.64 6.83 11.51
C SER A 42 1.09 7.22 10.10
N ILE A 43 1.10 6.29 9.13
CA ILE A 43 1.56 6.53 7.77
C ILE A 43 0.62 5.85 6.80
N TYR A 44 0.11 6.61 5.83
CA TYR A 44 -0.70 6.08 4.74
C TYR A 44 -0.47 6.83 3.43
N CYS A 45 -0.87 6.20 2.33
CA CYS A 45 -0.97 6.80 1.01
C CYS A 45 -2.21 6.24 0.30
N LEU A 46 -3.06 7.12 -0.22
CA LEU A 46 -4.18 6.77 -1.09
C LEU A 46 -3.88 7.37 -2.46
N GLN A 47 -3.84 6.53 -3.49
CA GLN A 47 -3.63 6.97 -4.87
C GLN A 47 -4.61 6.28 -5.81
N SER A 48 -5.15 7.07 -6.73
CA SER A 48 -6.01 6.61 -7.82
C SER A 48 -5.24 6.67 -9.14
N LEU A 49 -5.40 5.63 -9.95
CA LEU A 49 -5.03 5.65 -11.37
C LEU A 49 -6.14 4.99 -12.18
N ASP A 50 -6.70 5.74 -13.13
CA ASP A 50 -7.90 5.35 -13.88
C ASP A 50 -9.04 4.92 -12.94
N ASN A 51 -9.54 3.69 -13.05
CA ASN A 51 -10.58 3.15 -12.18
C ASN A 51 -10.01 2.25 -11.06
N ILE A 52 -8.71 2.33 -10.75
CA ILE A 52 -8.09 1.56 -9.66
C ILE A 52 -7.71 2.51 -8.53
N ASN A 53 -8.25 2.23 -7.34
CA ASN A 53 -7.90 2.91 -6.10
C ASN A 53 -7.00 2.00 -5.26
N CYS A 54 -5.82 2.50 -4.87
CA CYS A 54 -4.88 1.80 -4.00
C CYS A 54 -4.64 2.57 -2.70
N TYR A 55 -4.90 1.91 -1.57
CA TYR A 55 -4.67 2.41 -0.23
C TYR A 55 -3.56 1.60 0.45
N ALA A 56 -2.41 2.23 0.70
CA ALA A 56 -1.29 1.67 1.42
C ALA A 56 -1.20 2.27 2.83
N PHE A 57 -0.97 1.45 3.85
CA PHE A 57 -0.86 1.92 5.23
C PHE A 57 0.15 1.10 6.03
N LEU A 58 0.86 1.78 6.94
CA LEU A 58 1.75 1.13 7.88
C LEU A 58 0.92 0.33 8.88
N THR A 59 1.23 -0.96 8.99
CA THR A 59 0.69 -1.81 10.04
C THR A 59 1.45 -1.52 11.34
N GLY A 60 0.77 -1.52 12.49
CA GLY A 60 1.39 -1.19 13.78
C GLY A 60 2.57 -2.09 14.21
N ASN A 61 2.92 -3.11 13.41
CA ASN A 61 4.12 -3.89 13.58
C ASN A 61 5.27 -3.20 12.80
N SER A 62 6.18 -2.56 13.53
CA SER A 62 7.47 -2.17 12.97
C SER A 62 8.36 -3.41 12.81
N ARG A 63 8.96 -3.61 11.64
CA ARG A 63 10.16 -4.46 11.54
C ARG A 63 11.20 -3.86 12.49
N PRO A 64 11.78 -4.62 13.43
CA PRO A 64 12.97 -4.13 14.11
C PRO A 64 13.97 -3.79 13.02
N ARG A 65 14.42 -2.54 12.96
CA ARG A 65 15.56 -2.16 12.13
C ARG A 65 16.74 -2.95 12.71
N LEU A 66 17.11 -4.06 12.08
CA LEU A 66 18.39 -4.68 12.35
C LEU A 66 19.42 -3.69 11.82
N GLU A 67 20.11 -3.02 12.74
CA GLU A 67 21.28 -2.19 12.47
C GLU A 67 22.42 -3.02 11.87
#